data_AF-A0A9D9ZFB2-F1
#
_entry.id   AF-A0A9D9ZFB2-F1
#
_cell.length_a   1.000
_cell.length_b   1.000
_cell.length_c   1.000
_cell.angle_alpha   90.00
_cell.angle_beta   90.00
_cell.angle_gamma   90.00
#
_symmetry.space_group_name_H-M   'P 1'
#
loop_
_entity.id
_entity.type
_entity.pdbx_description
1 polymer ?
#
loop_
_entity_poly.entity_id
_entity_poly.type
_entity_poly.pdbx_seq_one_letter_code
_entity_poly.pdbx_strand_id
1 'polypeptide(L)' 'NPDLKKAGKNPFTLDSKPASASYRDFIMNEARYSRLTREFPERAEALFEKAEETATNRYAHLLKLKEMFEPDNK' A
#
# COMPACT_ATOMS: atom_id res chain seq x y z
N ASN A 1 -9.99 -10.99 11.08
CA ASN A 1 -10.72 -11.55 12.24
C ASN A 1 -11.31 -12.92 11.85
N PRO A 2 -10.72 -14.03 12.33
CA PRO A 2 -11.15 -15.39 11.95
C PRO A 2 -12.61 -15.73 12.31
N ASP A 3 -13.16 -15.13 13.37
CA ASP A 3 -14.53 -15.44 13.80
C ASP A 3 -15.59 -14.94 12.82
N LEU A 4 -15.29 -13.88 12.05
CA LEU A 4 -16.16 -13.42 10.96
C LEU A 4 -16.38 -14.51 9.90
N LYS A 5 -15.35 -15.32 9.61
CA LYS A 5 -15.46 -16.44 8.67
C LYS A 5 -16.46 -17.49 9.18
N LYS A 6 -16.46 -17.77 10.48
CA LYS A 6 -17.42 -18.71 11.12
C LYS A 6 -18.85 -18.18 11.04
N ALA A 7 -19.02 -16.86 11.10
CA ALA A 7 -20.30 -16.17 10.96
C ALA A 7 -20.71 -15.90 9.50
N GLY A 8 -20.02 -16.49 8.51
CA GLY A 8 -20.34 -16.29 7.08
C GLY A 8 -19.99 -14.90 6.53
N LYS A 9 -19.22 -14.09 7.26
CA LYS A 9 -18.80 -12.73 6.88
C LYS A 9 -17.35 -12.74 6.36
N ASN A 10 -16.96 -11.67 5.68
CA ASN A 10 -15.58 -11.47 5.23
C ASN A 10 -14.62 -11.35 6.44
N PRO A 11 -13.64 -12.27 6.63
CA PRO A 11 -12.66 -12.19 7.71
C PRO A 11 -11.57 -11.14 7.52
N PHE A 12 -11.41 -10.62 6.30
CA PHE A 12 -10.41 -9.62 5.96
C PHE A 12 -11.07 -8.27 5.71
N THR A 13 -10.53 -7.24 6.36
CA THR A 13 -11.02 -5.86 6.25
C THR A 13 -9.84 -4.97 5.87
N LEU A 14 -10.07 -4.09 4.90
CA LEU A 14 -9.12 -3.05 4.52
C LEU A 14 -9.70 -1.72 4.97
N ASP A 15 -9.24 -1.22 6.11
CA ASP A 15 -9.79 -0.03 6.76
C ASP A 15 -9.26 1.27 6.12
N SER A 16 -8.16 1.19 5.39
CA SER A 16 -7.60 2.33 4.64
C SER A 16 -8.35 2.56 3.33
N LYS A 17 -8.63 3.83 3.03
CA LYS A 17 -9.11 4.29 1.72
C LYS A 17 -7.98 4.31 0.67
N PRO A 18 -8.30 4.46 -0.63
CA PRO A 18 -7.29 4.74 -1.65
C PRO A 18 -6.44 5.96 -1.29
N ALA A 19 -5.20 5.99 -1.78
CA ALA A 19 -4.32 7.13 -1.62
C ALA A 19 -4.97 8.39 -2.23
N SER A 20 -4.89 9.51 -1.50
CA SER A 20 -5.43 10.81 -1.93
C SER A 20 -4.36 11.80 -2.35
N ALA A 21 -3.08 11.43 -2.25
CA ALA A 21 -1.93 12.27 -2.54
C ALA A 21 -0.83 11.46 -3.23
N SER A 22 0.09 12.17 -3.88
CA SER A 22 1.28 11.58 -4.53
C SER A 22 2.18 10.89 -3.51
N TYR A 23 2.65 9.69 -3.84
CA TYR A 23 3.61 8.95 -3.01
C TYR A 23 4.92 9.73 -2.87
N ARG A 24 5.38 10.34 -3.97
CA ARG A 24 6.62 11.13 -4.02
C ARG A 24 6.55 12.33 -3.08
N ASP A 25 5.45 13.07 -3.11
CA ASP A 25 5.26 14.25 -2.26
C ASP A 25 5.18 13.86 -0.79
N PHE A 26 4.50 12.75 -0.48
CA PHE A 26 4.41 12.22 0.88
C PHE A 26 5.78 11.91 1.46
N ILE A 27 6.63 11.15 0.76
CA ILE A 27 7.95 10.78 1.29
C ILE A 27 8.90 11.98 1.35
N MET A 28 8.81 12.95 0.44
CA MET A 28 9.71 14.12 0.46
C MET A 28 9.44 15.09 1.61
N ASN A 29 8.33 14.93 2.33
CA ASN A 29 8.06 15.68 3.57
C ASN A 29 8.90 15.22 4.77
N GLU A 30 9.67 14.14 4.64
CA GLU A 30 10.53 13.66 5.72
C GLU A 30 12.02 13.80 5.40
N ALA A 31 12.79 14.31 6.36
CA ALA A 31 14.23 14.55 6.21
C ALA A 31 15.03 13.30 5.81
N ARG A 32 14.56 12.10 6.18
CA ARG A 32 15.23 10.83 5.82
C ARG A 32 15.29 10.58 4.31
N TYR A 33 14.28 11.01 3.55
CA TYR A 33 14.25 10.82 2.10
C TYR A 33 14.98 11.97 1.38
N SER A 34 14.84 13.20 1.88
CA SER A 34 15.58 14.37 1.38
C SER A 34 17.10 14.25 1.59
N ARG A 35 17.55 13.53 2.62
CA ARG A 35 18.97 13.21 2.77
C ARG A 35 19.47 12.25 1.69
N LEU A 36 18.68 11.24 1.35
CA LEU A 36 19.03 10.24 0.33
C LEU A 36 19.16 10.86 -1.07
N THR A 37 18.26 11.80 -1.44
CA THR A 37 18.37 12.52 -2.72
C THR A 37 19.62 13.37 -2.82
N ARG A 38 20.05 13.98 -1.72
CA ARG A 38 21.25 14.83 -1.70
C ARG A 38 22.54 14.02 -1.76
N GLU A 39 22.60 12.89 -1.06
CA GLU A 39 23.81 12.06 -1.00
C GLU A 39 23.94 11.13 -2.21
N PHE A 40 22.82 10.62 -2.75
CA PHE A 40 22.81 9.61 -3.81
C PHE A 40 21.65 9.82 -4.79
N PRO A 41 21.66 10.88 -5.63
CA PRO A 41 20.50 11.30 -6.42
C PRO A 41 19.95 10.22 -7.37
N GLU A 42 20.82 9.58 -8.16
CA GLU A 42 20.39 8.53 -9.12
C GLU A 42 19.78 7.31 -8.40
N ARG A 43 20.42 6.90 -7.30
CA ARG A 43 19.94 5.77 -6.50
C ARG A 43 18.64 6.11 -5.78
N ALA A 44 18.48 7.35 -5.32
CA ALA A 44 17.26 7.82 -4.68
C ALA A 44 16.09 7.70 -5.66
N GLU A 45 16.26 8.16 -6.90
CA GLU A 45 15.19 8.10 -7.90
C GLU A 45 14.75 6.67 -8.20
N ALA A 46 15.68 5.77 -8.47
CA ALA A 46 15.37 4.35 -8.70
C ALA A 46 14.68 3.68 -7.49
N LEU A 47 15.09 4.05 -6.26
CA LEU A 47 14.47 3.51 -5.04
C LEU A 47 13.06 4.05 -4.81
N PHE A 48 12.81 5.31 -5.18
CA PHE A 48 11.49 5.92 -4.98
C PHE A 48 10.46 5.46 -5.98
N GLU A 49 10.85 5.30 -7.25
CA GLU A 49 10.00 4.66 -8.26
C GLU A 49 9.61 3.24 -7.82
N LYS A 50 10.59 2.44 -7.40
CA LYS A 50 10.35 1.09 -6.87
C LYS A 50 9.45 1.10 -5.64
N ALA A 51 9.61 2.07 -4.74
CA ALA A 51 8.82 2.17 -3.52
C ALA A 51 7.35 2.53 -3.83
N GLU A 52 7.12 3.43 -4.78
CA GLU A 52 5.78 3.81 -5.24
C GLU A 52 5.08 2.64 -5.94
N GLU A 53 5.78 1.93 -6.82
CA GLU A 53 5.26 0.72 -7.47
C GLU A 53 4.91 -0.35 -6.43
N THR A 54 5.81 -0.58 -5.46
CA THR A 54 5.59 -1.55 -4.38
C THR A 54 4.36 -1.19 -3.53
N ALA A 55 4.20 0.09 -3.19
CA ALA A 55 3.05 0.57 -2.42
C ALA A 55 1.73 0.37 -3.20
N THR A 56 1.73 0.69 -4.49
CA THR A 56 0.59 0.52 -5.39
C THR A 56 0.21 -0.96 -5.53
N ASN A 57 1.19 -1.82 -5.79
CA ASN A 57 1.00 -3.26 -5.91
C ASN A 57 0.49 -3.89 -4.61
N ARG A 58 1.01 -3.44 -3.46
CA ARG A 58 0.53 -3.89 -2.15
C ARG A 58 -0.93 -3.51 -1.92
N TYR A 59 -1.32 -2.27 -2.24
CA TYR A 59 -2.72 -1.85 -2.11
C TYR A 59 -3.65 -2.66 -3.03
N ALA A 60 -3.26 -2.87 -4.30
CA ALA A 60 -4.00 -3.70 -5.24
C ALA A 60 -4.14 -5.15 -4.73
N HIS A 61 -3.09 -5.72 -4.14
CA HIS A 61 -3.15 -7.04 -3.52
C HIS A 61 -4.13 -7.10 -2.34
N LEU A 62 -4.15 -6.09 -1.47
CA LEU A 62 -5.09 -6.02 -0.34
C LEU A 62 -6.54 -5.89 -0.82
N LEU A 63 -6.80 -5.15 -1.90
CA LEU A 63 -8.12 -5.09 -2.53
C LEU A 63 -8.57 -6.46 -3.05
N LYS A 64 -7.68 -7.19 -3.75
CA LYS A 64 -7.96 -8.56 -4.21
C LYS A 64 -8.21 -9.52 -3.04
N LEU A 65 -7.45 -9.41 -1.95
CA LEU A 65 -7.69 -10.22 -0.75
C LEU A 65 -9.07 -9.92 -0.16
N LYS A 66 -9.46 -8.65 -0.06
CA LYS A 66 -10.80 -8.25 0.38
C LYS A 66 -11.87 -8.91 -0.50
N GLU A 67 -11.76 -8.77 -1.82
CA GLU A 67 -12.70 -9.33 -2.78
C GLU A 67 -12.77 -10.87 -2.72
N MET A 68 -11.62 -11.56 -2.61
CA MET A 68 -11.54 -13.02 -2.51
C MET A 68 -12.24 -13.57 -1.27
N PHE A 69 -12.29 -12.80 -0.20
CA PHE A 69 -12.92 -13.20 1.06
C PHE A 69 -14.38 -12.72 1.19
N GLU A 70 -14.92 -12.01 0.19
CA GLU A 70 -16.34 -11.65 0.18
C GLU A 70 -17.22 -12.92 0.14
N PRO A 71 -18.34 -12.96 0.88
CA PRO A 71 -19.20 -14.15 0.95
C PRO A 71 -19.76 -14.57 -0.42
N ASP A 72 -20.04 -13.60 -1.30
CA ASP A 72 -20.67 -13.80 -2.60
C ASP A 72 -19.69 -14.26 -3.69
N ASN A 73 -18.37 -14.21 -3.41
CA ASN A 73 -17.29 -14.64 -4.31
C ASN A 73 -16.78 -16.06 -4.00
N LYS A 74 -17.54 -16.85 -3.22
CA LYS A 74 -17.23 -18.24 -2.87
C LYS A 74 -18.07 -19.26 -3.62
#